data_AF-A0A0C9W932-F1
#
_entry.id   AF-A0A0C9W932-F1
#
_cell.length_a   1.000
_cell.length_b   1.000
_cell.length_c   1.000
_cell.angle_alpha   90.00
_cell.angle_beta   90.00
_cell.angle_gamma   90.00
#
_symmetry.space_group_name_H-M   'P 1'
#
loop_
_entity.id
_entity.type
_entity.pdbx_description
1 polymer ?
#
loop_
_entity_poly.entity_id
_entity_poly.type
_entity_poly.pdbx_seq_one_letter_code
_entity_poly.pdbx_strand_id
1 'polypeptide(L)'
;QKKAPRGAIPPDCISHEGIFDLDVDDNIWQDISLRDEDANPPAWLADDDMCAGIKALLEKDRCVEEEQRLLRERCYLQEWLVAEVTAVEAAKANQGKQYMLFALDVRREELCQLAMRWQAKVRPMPTAWPMPASWESVHNTEVPRARGRGRDGGLGDEEVWVNKDDDWESEGEKEDDELLDALENFGLWDQWRMTDTDEIEEVRDEIFYDPQSSPVRRS
;
A
#
# COMPACT_ATOMS: atom_id res chain seq x y z
N GLN A 1 13.08 -25.99 49.95
CA GLN A 1 12.97 -26.30 48.52
C GLN A 1 11.51 -26.11 48.10
N LYS A 2 11.21 -25.13 47.24
CA LYS A 2 9.87 -24.94 46.69
C LYS A 2 9.68 -25.95 45.55
N LYS A 3 9.03 -27.08 45.82
CA LYS A 3 8.63 -28.04 44.77
C LYS A 3 7.32 -27.56 44.16
N ALA A 4 7.24 -27.61 42.83
CA ALA A 4 5.99 -27.36 42.13
C ALA A 4 4.90 -28.34 42.64
N PRO A 5 3.64 -27.89 42.73
CA PRO A 5 2.52 -28.74 43.14
C PRO A 5 2.37 -29.96 42.22
N ARG A 6 1.82 -31.05 42.75
CA ARG A 6 1.57 -32.27 41.97
C ARG A 6 0.56 -31.95 40.86
N GLY A 7 0.93 -32.22 39.61
CA GLY A 7 0.12 -31.92 38.44
C GLY A 7 0.51 -30.63 37.70
N ALA A 8 1.52 -29.88 38.16
CA ALA A 8 2.02 -28.72 37.42
C ALA A 8 2.65 -29.16 36.09
N ILE A 9 2.03 -28.77 34.99
CA ILE A 9 2.57 -28.91 33.63
C ILE A 9 3.41 -27.65 33.36
N PRO A 10 4.72 -27.78 33.00
CA PRO A 10 5.51 -26.63 32.63
C PRO A 10 4.94 -26.00 31.35
N PRO A 11 4.86 -24.65 31.25
CA PRO A 11 4.54 -24.00 29.99
C PRO A 11 5.53 -24.41 28.91
N ASP A 12 5.08 -24.41 27.66
CA ASP A 12 5.98 -24.60 26.53
C ASP A 12 7.06 -23.51 26.54
N CYS A 13 8.31 -23.92 26.32
CA CYS A 13 9.43 -22.99 26.27
C CYS A 13 9.27 -22.07 25.07
N ILE A 14 9.11 -20.77 25.31
CA ILE A 14 9.09 -19.76 24.27
C ILE A 14 10.50 -19.65 23.68
N SER A 15 10.62 -19.82 22.37
CA SER A 15 11.89 -19.57 21.66
C SER A 15 12.28 -18.10 21.83
N HIS A 16 13.53 -17.84 22.18
CA HIS A 16 14.06 -16.47 22.22
C HIS A 16 14.37 -15.91 20.82
N GLU A 17 14.51 -16.78 19.81
CA GLU A 17 14.66 -16.37 18.41
C GLU A 17 13.28 -16.04 17.83
N GLY A 18 13.14 -14.85 17.23
CA GLY A 18 11.89 -14.41 16.61
C GLY A 18 10.81 -13.95 17.59
N ILE A 19 11.12 -13.80 18.88
CA ILE A 19 10.16 -13.33 19.90
C ILE A 19 9.66 -11.90 19.67
N PHE A 20 10.29 -11.15 18.76
CA PHE A 20 9.84 -9.82 18.34
C PHE A 20 9.25 -9.81 16.93
N ASP A 21 9.28 -10.95 16.23
CA ASP A 21 8.73 -11.17 14.89
C ASP A 21 7.42 -11.98 14.97
N LEU A 22 6.75 -11.95 16.12
CA LEU A 22 5.53 -12.71 16.37
C LEU A 22 4.35 -12.10 15.62
N ASP A 23 3.67 -12.90 14.82
CA ASP A 23 2.44 -12.53 14.14
C ASP A 23 1.21 -12.86 15.01
N VAL A 24 0.06 -12.25 14.72
CA VAL A 24 -1.21 -12.47 15.44
C VAL A 24 -1.69 -13.91 15.33
N ASP A 25 -1.25 -14.63 14.29
CA ASP A 25 -1.57 -16.04 14.05
C ASP A 25 -0.68 -17.04 14.80
N ASP A 26 0.36 -16.56 15.49
CA ASP A 26 1.28 -17.42 16.24
C ASP A 26 0.63 -18.01 17.48
N ASN A 27 0.99 -19.28 17.76
CA ASN A 27 0.40 -20.08 18.83
C ASN A 27 0.59 -19.49 20.23
N ILE A 28 1.51 -18.54 20.41
CA ILE A 28 1.73 -17.82 21.67
C ILE A 28 0.54 -16.93 22.08
N TRP A 29 -0.32 -16.53 21.13
CA TRP A 29 -1.53 -15.75 21.38
C TRP A 29 -2.72 -16.63 21.76
N GLN A 30 -2.56 -17.96 21.69
CA GLN A 30 -3.58 -18.89 22.16
C GLN A 30 -3.45 -19.04 23.68
N ASP A 31 -4.30 -18.32 24.41
CA ASP A 31 -4.39 -18.41 25.87
C ASP A 31 -5.14 -19.70 26.29
N ILE A 32 -4.52 -20.86 26.06
CA ILE A 32 -5.12 -22.17 26.34
C ILE A 32 -4.85 -22.63 27.79
N SER A 33 -4.03 -21.90 28.56
CA SER A 33 -3.48 -22.41 29.83
C SER A 33 -4.08 -21.79 31.11
N LEU A 34 -5.12 -20.96 31.00
CA LEU A 34 -5.77 -20.32 32.16
C LEU A 34 -7.12 -20.93 32.58
N ARG A 35 -7.61 -22.00 31.93
CA ARG A 35 -8.89 -22.63 32.31
C ARG A 35 -8.73 -24.12 32.60
N ASP A 36 -8.63 -24.44 33.88
CA ASP A 36 -8.53 -25.81 34.41
C ASP A 36 -9.85 -26.64 34.30
N GLU A 37 -10.94 -26.11 33.75
CA GLU A 37 -12.28 -26.71 33.90
C GLU A 37 -12.97 -27.23 32.62
N ASP A 38 -12.50 -26.89 31.42
CA ASP A 38 -13.11 -27.40 30.19
C ASP A 38 -12.34 -28.64 29.69
N ALA A 39 -12.66 -29.81 30.25
CA ALA A 39 -12.05 -31.09 29.88
C ALA A 39 -12.25 -31.50 28.41
N ASN A 40 -12.99 -30.71 27.63
CA ASN A 40 -13.22 -30.94 26.21
C ASN A 40 -13.38 -29.59 25.47
N PRO A 41 -12.27 -28.92 25.10
CA PRO A 41 -12.31 -27.68 24.32
C PRO A 41 -13.08 -27.85 23.00
N PRO A 42 -13.68 -26.78 22.46
CA PRO A 42 -14.30 -26.82 21.13
C PRO A 42 -13.29 -27.26 20.06
N ALA A 43 -13.77 -28.00 19.05
CA ALA A 43 -12.91 -28.51 17.98
C ALA A 43 -12.16 -27.40 17.23
N TRP A 44 -12.72 -26.20 17.07
CA TRP A 44 -12.03 -25.08 16.39
C TRP A 44 -10.80 -24.57 17.14
N LEU A 45 -10.63 -25.00 18.40
CA LEU A 45 -9.50 -24.64 19.26
C LEU A 45 -8.55 -25.82 19.50
N ALA A 46 -9.04 -27.06 19.45
CA ALA A 46 -8.28 -28.25 19.86
C ALA A 46 -8.05 -29.30 18.76
N ASP A 47 -8.72 -29.16 17.62
CA ASP A 47 -8.49 -29.98 16.44
C ASP A 47 -7.63 -29.19 15.44
N ASP A 48 -6.39 -29.61 15.28
CA ASP A 48 -5.42 -28.97 14.38
C ASP A 48 -5.93 -28.91 12.93
N ASP A 49 -6.66 -29.94 12.47
CA ASP A 49 -7.23 -29.98 11.13
C ASP A 49 -8.35 -28.93 10.98
N MET A 50 -9.16 -28.72 12.02
CA MET A 50 -10.17 -27.68 12.04
C MET A 50 -9.54 -26.28 12.07
N CYS A 51 -8.54 -26.06 12.92
CA CYS A 51 -7.77 -24.82 12.98
C CYS A 51 -7.13 -24.49 11.62
N ALA A 52 -6.46 -25.46 11.01
CA ALA A 52 -5.84 -25.32 9.69
C ALA A 52 -6.89 -25.01 8.62
N GLY A 53 -8.06 -25.67 8.67
CA GLY A 53 -9.18 -25.40 7.78
C GLY A 53 -9.71 -23.97 7.90
N ILE A 54 -9.86 -23.46 9.12
CA ILE A 54 -10.30 -22.07 9.37
C ILE A 54 -9.26 -21.08 8.84
N LYS A 55 -7.97 -21.28 9.16
CA LYS A 55 -6.89 -20.43 8.65
C LYS A 55 -6.86 -20.41 7.11
N ALA A 56 -7.00 -21.56 6.47
CA ALA A 56 -7.04 -21.66 5.02
C ALA A 56 -8.26 -20.94 4.40
N LEU A 57 -9.42 -20.99 5.05
CA LEU A 57 -10.61 -20.26 4.61
C LEU A 57 -10.40 -18.73 4.72
N LEU A 58 -9.86 -18.26 5.85
CA LEU A 58 -9.58 -16.83 6.06
C LEU A 58 -8.52 -16.31 5.09
N GLU A 59 -7.45 -17.06 4.84
CA GLU A 59 -6.41 -16.65 3.89
C GLU A 59 -6.96 -16.57 2.46
N LYS A 60 -7.84 -17.51 2.08
CA LYS A 60 -8.54 -17.46 0.79
C LYS A 60 -9.39 -16.19 0.70
N ASP A 61 -10.19 -15.89 1.72
CA ASP A 61 -11.05 -14.70 1.72
C ASP A 61 -10.21 -13.41 1.67
N ARG A 62 -9.09 -13.36 2.41
CA ARG A 62 -8.11 -12.26 2.35
C ARG A 62 -7.51 -12.11 0.95
N CYS A 63 -7.15 -13.21 0.30
CA CYS A 63 -6.62 -13.21 -1.06
C CYS A 63 -7.65 -12.64 -2.06
N VAL A 64 -8.94 -12.96 -1.91
CA VAL A 64 -10.01 -12.41 -2.76
C VAL A 64 -10.18 -10.91 -2.52
N GLU A 65 -10.15 -10.46 -1.27
CA GLU A 65 -10.20 -9.05 -0.92
C GLU A 65 -9.00 -8.28 -1.50
N GLU A 66 -7.80 -8.80 -1.29
CA GLU A 66 -6.56 -8.17 -1.74
C GLU A 66 -6.49 -8.14 -3.28
N GLU A 67 -6.90 -9.21 -3.97
CA GLU A 67 -7.02 -9.18 -5.42
C GLU A 67 -7.94 -8.05 -5.89
N GLN A 68 -9.14 -7.94 -5.31
CA GLN A 68 -10.06 -6.84 -5.66
C GLN A 68 -9.46 -5.47 -5.38
N ARG A 69 -8.78 -5.31 -4.24
CA ARG A 69 -8.09 -4.07 -3.87
C ARG A 69 -7.03 -3.70 -4.91
N LEU A 70 -6.16 -4.64 -5.27
CA LEU A 70 -5.10 -4.41 -6.25
C LEU A 70 -5.65 -4.04 -7.64
N LEU A 71 -6.76 -4.65 -8.06
CA LEU A 71 -7.43 -4.28 -9.31
C LEU A 71 -7.92 -2.83 -9.31
N ARG A 72 -8.42 -2.34 -8.16
CA ARG A 72 -8.84 -0.94 -8.00
C ARG A 72 -7.63 0.00 -7.96
N GLU A 73 -6.61 -0.32 -7.16
CA GLU A 73 -5.38 0.48 -7.06
C GLU A 73 -4.70 0.63 -8.42
N ARG A 74 -4.64 -0.44 -9.21
CA ARG A 74 -4.20 -0.37 -10.60
C ARG A 74 -4.96 0.70 -11.37
N CYS A 75 -6.29 0.67 -11.34
CA CYS A 75 -7.10 1.59 -12.14
C CYS A 75 -6.92 3.04 -11.67
N TYR A 76 -6.83 3.27 -10.35
CA TYR A 76 -6.51 4.59 -9.81
C TYR A 76 -5.14 5.10 -10.27
N LEU A 77 -4.11 4.25 -10.31
CA LEU A 77 -2.80 4.64 -10.85
C LEU A 77 -2.87 5.03 -12.33
N GLN A 78 -3.69 4.34 -13.11
CA GLN A 78 -3.89 4.65 -14.53
C GLN A 78 -4.60 5.99 -14.73
N GLU A 79 -5.67 6.24 -13.97
CA GLU A 79 -6.40 7.51 -13.98
C GLU A 79 -5.54 8.68 -13.50
N TRP A 80 -4.79 8.49 -12.42
CA TRP A 80 -3.86 9.47 -11.91
C TRP A 80 -2.82 9.86 -12.96
N LEU A 81 -2.21 8.87 -13.63
CA LEU A 81 -1.22 9.15 -14.68
C LEU A 81 -1.83 9.96 -15.83
N VAL A 82 -3.06 9.63 -16.24
CA VAL A 82 -3.77 10.37 -17.29
C VAL A 82 -4.02 11.82 -16.86
N ALA A 83 -4.51 12.03 -15.64
CA ALA A 83 -4.75 13.36 -15.11
C ALA A 83 -3.45 14.18 -15.05
N GLU A 84 -2.38 13.59 -14.55
CA GLU A 84 -1.08 14.23 -14.40
C GLU A 84 -0.47 14.60 -15.76
N VAL A 85 -0.45 13.68 -16.73
CA VAL A 85 0.05 13.97 -18.09
C VAL A 85 -0.79 15.05 -18.77
N THR A 86 -2.12 15.00 -18.60
CA THR A 86 -3.02 16.03 -19.16
C THR A 86 -2.73 17.40 -18.56
N ALA A 87 -2.50 17.48 -17.24
CA ALA A 87 -2.15 18.73 -16.56
C ALA A 87 -0.81 19.30 -17.05
N VAL A 88 0.19 18.43 -17.24
CA VAL A 88 1.51 18.83 -17.78
C VAL A 88 1.38 19.37 -19.20
N GLU A 89 0.64 18.69 -20.08
CA GLU A 89 0.44 19.16 -21.47
C GLU A 89 -0.39 20.45 -21.53
N ALA A 90 -1.39 20.61 -20.66
CA ALA A 90 -2.15 21.86 -20.54
C ALA A 90 -1.26 23.03 -20.07
N ALA A 91 -0.37 22.78 -19.09
CA ALA A 91 0.59 23.79 -18.62
C ALA A 91 1.57 24.21 -19.73
N LYS A 92 2.00 23.26 -20.57
CA LYS A 92 2.84 23.55 -21.74
C LYS A 92 2.11 24.39 -22.79
N ALA A 93 0.82 24.10 -23.02
CA ALA A 93 -0.01 24.86 -23.96
C ALA A 93 -0.24 26.32 -23.52
N ASN A 94 -0.23 26.60 -22.22
CA ASN A 94 -0.43 27.94 -21.65
C ASN A 94 0.78 28.90 -21.78
N GLN A 95 1.75 28.59 -22.65
CA GLN A 95 2.88 29.47 -23.03
C GLN A 95 3.65 30.06 -21.84
N GLY A 96 4.06 29.18 -20.91
CA GLY A 96 4.97 29.54 -19.82
C GLY A 96 6.35 29.99 -20.32
N LYS A 97 7.13 30.62 -19.43
CA LYS A 97 8.52 31.01 -19.74
C LYS A 97 9.34 29.80 -20.21
N GLN A 98 10.31 30.00 -21.08
CA GLN A 98 11.07 28.91 -21.73
C GLN A 98 11.69 27.91 -20.73
N TYR A 99 12.16 28.35 -19.56
CA TYR A 99 12.70 27.46 -18.53
C TYR A 99 11.63 26.56 -17.90
N MET A 100 10.37 27.02 -17.81
CA MET A 100 9.25 26.22 -17.30
C MET A 100 8.86 25.14 -18.31
N LEU A 101 8.93 25.43 -19.61
CA LEU A 101 8.71 24.42 -20.65
C LEU A 101 9.72 23.27 -20.54
N PHE A 102 11.00 23.59 -20.31
CA PHE A 102 12.02 22.56 -20.08
C PHE A 102 11.70 21.70 -18.87
N ALA A 103 11.35 22.31 -17.73
CA ALA A 103 10.98 21.57 -16.52
C ALA A 103 9.73 20.68 -16.74
N LEU A 104 8.73 21.16 -17.48
CA LEU A 104 7.54 20.38 -17.83
C LEU A 104 7.86 19.22 -18.77
N ASP A 105 8.79 19.40 -19.70
CA ASP A 105 9.27 18.30 -20.56
C ASP A 105 10.02 17.23 -19.76
N VAL A 106 10.84 17.64 -18.79
CA VAL A 106 11.50 16.69 -17.86
C VAL A 106 10.45 15.93 -17.04
N ARG A 107 9.47 16.64 -16.46
CA ARG A 107 8.39 16.01 -15.69
C ARG A 107 7.59 15.01 -16.54
N ARG A 108 7.28 15.35 -17.79
CA ARG A 108 6.60 14.44 -18.71
C ARG A 108 7.41 13.16 -18.92
N GLU A 109 8.72 13.28 -19.15
CA GLU A 109 9.61 12.14 -19.37
C GLU A 109 9.67 11.24 -18.13
N GLU A 110 9.73 11.81 -16.92
CA GLU A 110 9.67 11.05 -15.67
C GLU A 110 8.38 10.25 -15.53
N LEU A 111 7.23 10.86 -15.86
CA LEU A 111 5.93 10.18 -15.83
C LEU A 111 5.86 9.02 -16.83
N CYS A 112 6.41 9.21 -18.03
CA CYS A 112 6.53 8.13 -19.02
C CYS A 112 7.43 6.99 -18.53
N GLN A 113 8.57 7.31 -17.92
CA GLN A 113 9.46 6.29 -17.35
C GLN A 113 8.81 5.55 -16.19
N LEU A 114 8.08 6.25 -15.32
CA LEU A 114 7.30 5.65 -14.26
C LEU A 114 6.29 4.68 -14.87
N ALA A 115 5.47 5.13 -15.84
CA ALA A 115 4.51 4.33 -16.60
C ALA A 115 5.11 2.99 -17.07
N MET A 116 6.25 3.05 -17.76
CA MET A 116 6.91 1.86 -18.30
C MET A 116 7.33 0.86 -17.20
N ARG A 117 7.80 1.35 -16.04
CA ARG A 117 8.27 0.51 -14.94
C ARG A 117 7.14 -0.28 -14.29
N TRP A 118 6.00 0.35 -13.98
CA TRP A 118 4.89 -0.34 -13.32
C TRP A 118 4.01 -1.10 -14.31
N GLN A 119 3.86 -0.60 -15.54
CA GLN A 119 3.07 -1.28 -16.57
C GLN A 119 3.57 -2.70 -16.84
N ALA A 120 4.89 -2.93 -16.87
CA ALA A 120 5.44 -4.27 -17.04
C ALA A 120 4.96 -5.26 -15.95
N LYS A 121 4.76 -4.78 -14.72
CA LYS A 121 4.31 -5.57 -13.57
C LYS A 121 2.79 -5.72 -13.53
N VAL A 122 2.07 -4.68 -13.96
CA VAL A 122 0.61 -4.56 -13.78
C VAL A 122 -0.19 -5.00 -15.02
N ARG A 123 0.45 -5.08 -16.20
CA ARG A 123 -0.17 -5.54 -17.45
C ARG A 123 -0.85 -6.92 -17.39
N PRO A 124 -0.34 -7.92 -16.65
CA PRO A 124 -0.99 -9.23 -16.55
C PRO A 124 -2.31 -9.20 -15.78
N MET A 125 -2.49 -8.21 -14.89
CA MET A 125 -3.72 -8.08 -14.11
C MET A 125 -4.87 -7.66 -15.03
N PRO A 126 -6.14 -7.93 -14.71
CA PRO A 126 -7.28 -7.27 -15.33
C PRO A 126 -7.49 -5.86 -14.76
N THR A 127 -8.34 -5.04 -15.39
CA THR A 127 -8.76 -3.74 -14.82
C THR A 127 -10.06 -3.95 -14.04
N ALA A 128 -10.22 -3.28 -12.90
CA ALA A 128 -11.46 -3.33 -12.13
C ALA A 128 -12.64 -2.71 -12.90
N TRP A 129 -12.38 -1.70 -13.73
CA TRP A 129 -13.36 -1.07 -14.62
C TRP A 129 -12.73 -0.71 -15.98
N PRO A 130 -13.55 -0.42 -17.01
CA PRO A 130 -13.06 0.04 -18.30
C PRO A 130 -12.29 1.36 -18.16
N MET A 131 -11.11 1.42 -18.75
CA MET A 131 -10.26 2.62 -18.71
C MET A 131 -10.68 3.62 -19.81
N PRO A 132 -10.67 4.94 -19.56
CA PRO A 132 -11.01 5.94 -20.58
C PRO A 132 -10.05 5.91 -21.77
N ALA A 133 -10.53 6.32 -22.95
CA ALA A 133 -9.74 6.37 -24.19
C ALA A 133 -8.48 7.25 -24.09
N SER A 134 -8.45 8.22 -23.17
CA SER A 134 -7.27 9.03 -22.88
C SER A 134 -6.10 8.20 -22.35
N TRP A 135 -6.36 7.10 -21.64
CA TRP A 135 -5.31 6.17 -21.21
C TRP A 135 -4.59 5.54 -22.39
N GLU A 136 -5.31 5.10 -23.42
CA GLU A 136 -4.70 4.51 -24.62
C GLU A 136 -3.77 5.50 -25.33
N SER A 137 -4.12 6.79 -25.27
CA SER A 137 -3.33 7.87 -25.88
C SER A 137 -2.02 8.13 -25.11
N VAL A 138 -2.07 8.13 -23.77
CA VAL A 138 -0.89 8.30 -22.90
C VAL A 138 0.01 7.05 -22.94
N HIS A 139 -0.59 5.88 -23.08
CA HIS A 139 0.08 4.59 -23.18
C HIS A 139 0.82 4.38 -24.52
N ASN A 140 0.28 4.91 -25.62
CA ASN A 140 0.81 4.69 -26.98
C ASN A 140 1.71 5.82 -27.50
N THR A 141 1.92 6.89 -26.73
CA THR A 141 3.00 7.83 -27.05
C THR A 141 4.34 7.13 -26.83
N GLU A 142 4.85 6.50 -27.88
CA GLU A 142 6.24 6.07 -27.97
C GLU A 142 7.10 7.26 -27.55
N VAL A 143 7.71 7.18 -26.37
CA VAL A 143 8.79 8.08 -25.99
C VAL A 143 9.85 7.88 -27.08
N PRO A 144 10.25 8.93 -27.83
CA PRO A 144 11.34 8.79 -28.77
C PRO A 144 12.51 8.21 -27.97
N ARG A 145 12.91 6.97 -28.29
CA ARG A 145 14.10 6.34 -27.71
C ARG A 145 15.14 7.43 -27.65
N ALA A 146 15.54 7.81 -26.44
CA ALA A 146 16.53 8.84 -26.21
C ALA A 146 17.60 8.64 -27.28
N ARG A 147 17.71 9.62 -28.20
CA ARG A 147 18.76 9.60 -29.22
C ARG A 147 20.02 9.34 -28.43
N GLY A 148 20.59 8.15 -28.62
CA GLY A 148 21.84 7.81 -27.97
C GLY A 148 22.75 8.99 -28.25
N ARG A 149 23.20 9.68 -27.20
CA ARG A 149 24.42 10.45 -27.34
C ARG A 149 25.47 9.39 -27.62
N GLY A 150 25.72 9.17 -28.90
CA GLY A 150 26.79 8.34 -29.38
C GLY A 150 28.05 8.88 -28.76
N ARG A 151 28.57 8.18 -27.76
CA ARG A 151 29.97 8.27 -27.39
C ARG A 151 30.69 7.37 -28.38
N ASP A 152 30.79 7.85 -29.61
CA ASP A 152 31.72 7.32 -30.58
C ASP A 152 33.09 7.85 -30.14
N GLY A 153 33.85 6.99 -29.49
CA GLY A 153 35.12 7.31 -28.86
C GLY A 153 35.95 6.05 -28.81
N GLY A 154 36.62 5.78 -29.93
CA GLY A 154 37.46 4.63 -30.15
C GLY A 154 38.58 4.47 -29.14
N LEU A 155 39.05 3.23 -29.08
CA LEU A 155 40.24 2.75 -28.39
C LEU A 155 41.43 3.69 -28.60
N GLY A 156 42.00 4.18 -27.51
CA GLY A 156 43.24 4.94 -27.47
C GLY A 156 43.73 5.05 -26.03
N ASP A 157 44.99 4.68 -25.84
CA ASP A 157 45.71 4.48 -24.59
C ASP A 157 45.62 5.62 -23.56
N GLU A 158 45.78 5.21 -22.29
CA GLU A 158 46.61 5.86 -21.27
C GLU A 158 46.49 7.38 -21.11
N GLU A 159 45.77 7.84 -20.07
CA GLU A 159 46.28 8.82 -19.10
C GLU A 159 45.50 8.70 -17.77
N VAL A 160 46.22 8.31 -16.72
CA VAL A 160 45.76 8.34 -15.33
C VAL A 160 45.76 9.79 -14.87
N TRP A 161 44.58 10.42 -14.84
CA TRP A 161 44.42 11.73 -14.24
C TRP A 161 44.45 11.59 -12.72
N VAL A 162 45.59 11.94 -12.14
CA VAL A 162 45.75 12.20 -10.70
C VAL A 162 44.84 13.39 -10.37
N ASN A 163 43.73 13.13 -9.68
CA ASN A 163 42.89 14.18 -9.12
C ASN A 163 43.72 14.93 -8.08
N LYS A 164 44.01 16.18 -8.41
CA LYS A 164 44.73 17.15 -7.59
C LYS A 164 43.69 17.92 -6.81
N ASP A 165 43.66 17.69 -5.50
CA ASP A 165 43.19 18.57 -4.43
C ASP A 165 42.26 19.71 -4.86
N ASP A 166 40.94 19.45 -4.86
CA ASP A 166 39.95 20.52 -4.70
C ASP A 166 39.45 20.48 -3.25
N ASP A 167 40.06 21.36 -2.47
CA ASP A 167 39.70 21.81 -1.13
C ASP A 167 38.32 22.46 -1.18
N TRP A 168 37.28 21.68 -0.86
CA TRP A 168 35.93 22.20 -0.62
C TRP A 168 35.74 22.34 0.89
N GLU A 169 35.92 23.56 1.40
CA GLU A 169 35.51 23.89 2.77
C GLU A 169 34.00 23.60 2.91
N SER A 170 33.69 22.64 3.78
CA SER A 170 32.33 22.31 4.20
C SER A 170 31.76 23.46 5.02
N GLU A 171 31.11 24.41 4.35
CA GLU A 171 30.24 25.36 5.05
C GLU A 171 28.98 24.60 5.49
N GLY A 172 28.79 24.58 6.81
CA GLY A 172 27.88 23.70 7.51
C GLY A 172 26.46 23.63 6.95
N GLU A 173 25.99 22.39 6.82
CA GLU A 173 24.60 22.02 6.67
C GLU A 173 23.80 22.67 7.81
N LYS A 174 22.98 23.67 7.47
CA LYS A 174 21.79 23.95 8.28
C LYS A 174 20.80 22.87 7.89
N GLU A 175 20.56 21.95 8.82
CA GLU A 175 19.41 21.05 8.75
C GLU A 175 18.17 21.93 8.48
N ASP A 176 17.53 21.66 7.35
CA ASP A 176 16.41 22.45 6.83
C ASP A 176 15.14 21.88 7.49
N ASP A 177 14.93 22.26 8.75
CA ASP A 177 13.82 21.83 9.62
C ASP A 177 12.45 22.03 8.94
N GLU A 178 12.39 22.95 7.97
CA GLU A 178 11.20 23.36 7.21
C GLU A 178 10.72 22.27 6.22
N LEU A 179 11.62 21.39 5.74
CA LEU A 179 11.26 20.29 4.84
C LEU A 179 10.56 19.13 5.56
N LEU A 180 10.91 18.88 6.83
CA LEU A 180 10.27 17.87 7.67
C LEU A 180 8.83 18.27 8.02
N ASP A 181 8.60 19.55 8.30
CA ASP A 181 7.28 20.12 8.62
C ASP A 181 6.33 20.01 7.41
N ALA A 182 6.85 20.22 6.19
CA ALA A 182 6.07 20.07 4.95
C ALA A 182 5.64 18.61 4.69
N LEU A 183 6.47 17.64 5.06
CA LEU A 183 6.17 16.21 4.90
C LEU A 183 5.11 15.75 5.92
N GLU A 184 5.20 16.23 7.17
CA GLU A 184 4.20 15.97 8.21
C GLU A 184 2.84 16.61 7.84
N ASN A 185 2.86 17.80 7.24
CA ASN A 185 1.64 18.46 6.80
C ASN A 185 0.98 17.78 5.57
N PHE A 186 1.75 17.12 4.69
CA PHE A 186 1.18 16.33 3.58
C PHE A 186 0.41 15.09 4.09
N GLY A 187 0.89 14.44 5.17
CA GLY A 187 0.21 13.30 5.80
C GLY A 187 -1.16 13.64 6.42
N LEU A 188 -1.38 14.91 6.78
CA LEU A 188 -2.67 15.39 7.31
C LEU A 188 -3.74 15.58 6.22
N TRP A 189 -3.38 15.82 4.96
CA TRP A 189 -4.36 16.08 3.89
C TRP A 189 -5.16 14.85 3.47
N ASP A 190 -4.58 13.65 3.59
CA ASP A 190 -5.27 12.39 3.27
C ASP A 190 -6.33 12.01 4.33
N GLN A 191 -6.24 12.56 5.55
CA GLN A 191 -7.21 12.34 6.63
C GLN A 191 -8.53 13.10 6.41
N TRP A 192 -8.53 14.23 5.69
CA TRP A 192 -9.68 15.13 5.54
C TRP A 192 -10.45 15.00 4.22
N ARG A 193 -9.98 14.17 3.26
CA ARG A 193 -10.72 13.94 2.00
C ARG A 193 -11.95 13.04 2.15
N MET A 194 -12.24 12.58 3.37
CA MET A 194 -13.37 11.69 3.67
C MET A 194 -14.51 12.38 4.43
N THR A 195 -14.46 13.68 4.70
CA THR A 195 -15.43 14.32 5.61
C THR A 195 -16.25 15.47 5.05
N ASP A 196 -16.08 15.90 3.80
CA ASP A 196 -16.92 16.94 3.23
C ASP A 196 -17.53 16.48 1.90
N THR A 197 -18.86 16.44 1.85
CA THR A 197 -19.81 15.82 0.88
C THR A 197 -20.20 14.39 1.30
N ASP A 198 -21.30 14.13 2.01
CA ASP A 198 -22.64 14.69 1.87
C ASP A 198 -23.43 14.79 3.20
N GLU A 199 -24.30 15.78 3.18
CA GLU A 199 -25.23 16.19 4.21
C GLU A 199 -26.21 15.09 4.62
N ILE A 200 -26.62 15.21 5.89
CA ILE A 200 -27.63 14.45 6.61
C ILE A 200 -28.95 14.38 5.80
N GLU A 201 -29.30 13.20 5.27
CA GLU A 201 -30.70 12.86 5.01
C GLU A 201 -31.32 12.23 6.26
N GLU A 202 -32.43 12.86 6.65
CA GLU A 202 -33.27 12.64 7.81
C GLU A 202 -33.72 11.16 7.96
N VAL A 203 -33.26 10.49 9.02
CA VAL A 203 -33.77 9.17 9.42
C VAL A 203 -35.20 9.35 9.94
N ARG A 204 -36.19 9.08 9.10
CA ARG A 204 -37.57 8.86 9.53
C ARG A 204 -37.68 7.43 10.06
N ASP A 205 -37.79 7.30 11.38
CA ASP A 205 -38.18 6.06 12.05
C ASP A 205 -39.55 5.58 11.54
N GLU A 206 -39.56 4.61 10.65
CA GLU A 206 -40.70 3.75 10.38
C GLU A 206 -40.40 2.35 10.93
N ILE A 207 -40.63 2.21 12.23
CA ILE A 207 -40.81 0.93 12.88
C ILE A 207 -42.07 0.31 12.27
N PHE A 208 -41.92 -0.68 11.40
CA PHE A 208 -43.03 -1.48 10.89
C PHE A 208 -43.65 -2.24 12.08
N TYR A 209 -44.74 -1.70 12.61
CA TYR A 209 -45.60 -2.40 13.58
C TYR A 209 -46.41 -3.43 12.80
N ASP A 210 -46.02 -4.71 12.86
CA ASP A 210 -46.85 -5.83 12.39
C ASP A 210 -47.92 -6.13 13.47
N PRO A 211 -49.22 -5.90 13.21
CA PRO A 211 -50.26 -6.12 14.20
C PRO A 211 -50.60 -7.61 14.46
N GLN A 212 -49.88 -8.57 13.86
CA GLN A 212 -50.24 -10.00 13.91
C GLN A 212 -49.32 -10.89 14.77
N SER A 213 -48.21 -10.40 15.31
CA SER A 213 -47.33 -11.23 16.15
C SER A 213 -47.50 -10.94 17.65
N SER A 214 -48.58 -11.45 18.23
CA SER A 214 -48.77 -11.50 19.68
C SER A 214 -48.43 -12.91 20.18
N PRO A 215 -47.54 -13.07 21.19
CA PRO A 215 -47.18 -14.39 21.69
C PRO A 215 -48.34 -14.95 22.53
N VAL A 216 -48.96 -16.03 22.06
CA VAL A 216 -49.93 -16.83 22.81
C VAL A 216 -49.23 -17.37 24.06
N ARG A 217 -49.63 -16.89 25.24
CA ARG A 217 -49.32 -17.53 26.52
C ARG A 217 -49.97 -18.91 26.53
N ARG A 218 -49.16 -19.97 26.51
CA ARG A 218 -49.64 -21.32 26.84
C ARG A 218 -50.04 -21.35 28.31
N SER A 219 -51.28 -21.80 28.54
CA SER A 219 -51.82 -22.19 29.85
C SER A 219 -51.31 -23.58 30.22
#